data_AF-A0A925SKW6-F1
#
_entry.id   AF-A0A925SKW6-F1
#
_cell.length_a   1.000
_cell.length_b   1.000
_cell.length_c   1.000
_cell.angle_alpha   90.00
_cell.angle_beta   90.00
_cell.angle_gamma   90.00
#
_symmetry.space_group_name_H-M   'P 1'
#
loop_
_entity.id
_entity.type
_entity.pdbx_description
1 polymer ?
#
loop_
_entity_poly.entity_id
_entity_poly.type
_entity_poly.pdbx_seq_one_letter_code
_entity_poly.pdbx_strand_id
1 'polypeptide(L)'
;MTLNDIPALNAGLNAIATVLMTVGFIFIKAGNKIAHRASMISAGVVSAVFLVGYLTHKALKGAAAGAGEAIHTQFGGEGAIRVVYYVMLITHVLLAISIAYLVPRTFAFAFKGDFERHKKWARVVFPIWYYVSVTGVLVYFFLYQWWPAAK
;
A
#
# COMPACT_ATOMS: atom_id res chain seq x y z
N MET A 1 8.32 -19.53 7.54
CA MET A 1 8.33 -18.06 7.57
C MET A 1 8.51 -17.61 9.01
N THR A 2 9.45 -16.69 9.23
CA THR A 2 9.68 -16.03 10.53
C THR A 2 9.03 -14.65 10.52
N LEU A 3 8.86 -14.02 11.69
CA LEU A 3 8.30 -12.65 11.78
C LEU A 3 9.15 -11.61 11.02
N ASN A 4 10.43 -11.90 10.77
CA ASN A 4 11.35 -11.02 10.04
C ASN A 4 11.13 -11.02 8.52
N ASP A 5 10.44 -12.04 7.98
CA ASP A 5 10.17 -12.16 6.54
C ASP A 5 8.93 -11.35 6.12
N ILE A 6 8.07 -10.99 7.09
CA ILE A 6 6.78 -10.33 6.83
C ILE A 6 6.93 -8.93 6.21
N PRO A 7 7.88 -8.07 6.61
CA PRO A 7 8.10 -6.79 5.94
C PRO A 7 8.42 -6.95 4.44
N ALA A 8 9.25 -7.92 4.07
CA ALA A 8 9.61 -8.17 2.68
C ALA A 8 8.41 -8.70 1.88
N LEU A 9 7.63 -9.63 2.46
CA LEU A 9 6.38 -10.11 1.87
C LEU A 9 5.40 -8.96 1.62
N ASN A 10 5.21 -8.09 2.62
CA ASN A 10 4.32 -6.93 2.53
C ASN A 10 4.76 -5.92 1.46
N ALA A 11 6.07 -5.70 1.32
CA ALA A 11 6.62 -4.90 0.24
C ALA A 11 6.38 -5.55 -1.13
N GLY A 12 6.57 -6.87 -1.23
CA GLY A 12 6.29 -7.65 -2.43
C GLY A 12 4.83 -7.57 -2.86
N LEU A 13 3.88 -7.68 -1.92
CA LEU A 13 2.44 -7.54 -2.21
C LEU A 13 2.11 -6.12 -2.70
N ASN A 14 2.70 -5.08 -2.12
CA ASN A 14 2.54 -3.71 -2.64
C ASN A 14 3.12 -3.54 -4.04
N ALA A 15 4.29 -4.11 -4.31
CA ALA A 15 4.90 -4.07 -5.64
C ALA A 15 4.00 -4.76 -6.69
N ILE A 16 3.45 -5.93 -6.36
CA ILE A 16 2.50 -6.64 -7.22
C ILE A 16 1.24 -5.78 -7.45
N ALA A 17 0.69 -5.17 -6.40
CA ALA A 17 -0.46 -4.28 -6.53
C ALA A 17 -0.15 -3.07 -7.44
N THR A 18 1.02 -2.44 -7.30
CA THR A 18 1.49 -1.35 -8.17
C THR A 18 1.54 -1.78 -9.64
N VAL A 19 2.09 -2.97 -9.93
CA VAL A 19 2.16 -3.50 -11.30
C VAL A 19 0.75 -3.74 -11.85
N LEU A 20 -0.12 -4.39 -11.09
CA LEU A 20 -1.51 -4.65 -11.49
C LEU A 20 -2.30 -3.35 -11.72
N MET A 21 -2.09 -2.32 -10.91
CA MET A 21 -2.71 -1.01 -11.11
C MET A 21 -2.17 -0.32 -12.37
N THR A 22 -0.87 -0.40 -12.61
CA THR A 22 -0.23 0.16 -13.82
C THR A 22 -0.80 -0.50 -15.07
N VAL A 23 -0.81 -1.83 -15.11
CA VAL A 23 -1.37 -2.61 -16.21
C VAL A 23 -2.88 -2.35 -16.37
N GLY A 24 -3.62 -2.27 -15.27
CA GLY A 24 -5.05 -1.92 -15.28
C GLY A 24 -5.30 -0.54 -15.88
N PHE A 25 -4.43 0.44 -15.62
CA PHE A 25 -4.50 1.77 -16.22
C PHE A 25 -4.21 1.75 -17.73
N ILE A 26 -3.22 0.96 -18.16
CA ILE A 26 -2.91 0.78 -19.57
C ILE A 26 -4.12 0.16 -20.30
N PHE A 27 -4.75 -0.87 -19.72
CA PHE A 27 -5.92 -1.51 -20.34
C PHE A 27 -7.12 -0.58 -20.52
N ILE A 28 -7.42 0.28 -19.54
CA ILE A 28 -8.54 1.21 -19.69
C ILE A 28 -8.23 2.32 -20.71
N LYS A 29 -6.97 2.74 -20.82
CA LYS A 29 -6.51 3.66 -21.87
C LYS A 29 -6.62 3.04 -23.27
N ALA A 30 -6.40 1.74 -23.38
CA ALA A 30 -6.61 0.96 -24.60
C ALA A 30 -8.09 0.58 -24.85
N GLY A 31 -9.03 0.99 -24.00
CA GLY A 31 -10.46 0.65 -24.13
C GLY A 31 -10.83 -0.77 -23.72
N ASN A 32 -9.87 -1.60 -23.27
CA ASN A 32 -10.12 -2.97 -22.85
C ASN A 32 -10.66 -3.03 -21.41
N LYS A 33 -11.98 -2.87 -21.28
CA LYS A 33 -12.69 -2.84 -19.99
C LYS A 33 -12.63 -4.18 -19.24
N ILE A 34 -12.60 -5.31 -19.94
CA ILE A 34 -12.56 -6.64 -19.32
C ILE A 34 -11.21 -6.84 -18.63
N ALA A 35 -10.11 -6.59 -19.35
CA ALA A 35 -8.76 -6.72 -18.80
C ALA A 35 -8.49 -5.68 -17.69
N HIS A 36 -8.97 -4.45 -17.86
CA HIS A 36 -8.95 -3.44 -16.78
C HIS A 36 -9.63 -3.96 -15.52
N ARG A 37 -10.87 -4.47 -15.64
CA ARG A 37 -11.64 -4.98 -14.50
C ARG A 37 -10.91 -6.12 -13.80
N ALA A 38 -10.39 -7.09 -14.56
CA ALA A 38 -9.63 -8.20 -14.00
C ALA A 38 -8.41 -7.69 -13.22
N SER A 39 -7.61 -6.80 -13.82
CA SER A 39 -6.41 -6.24 -13.20
C SER A 39 -6.72 -5.44 -11.93
N MET A 40 -7.76 -4.61 -11.93
CA MET A 40 -8.12 -3.81 -10.76
C MET A 40 -8.69 -4.67 -9.62
N ILE A 41 -9.47 -5.71 -9.92
CA ILE A 41 -9.94 -6.65 -8.91
C ILE A 41 -8.75 -7.39 -8.29
N SER A 42 -7.83 -7.90 -9.11
CA SER A 42 -6.61 -8.56 -8.63
C SER A 42 -5.78 -7.62 -7.74
N ALA A 43 -5.61 -6.35 -8.13
CA ALA A 43 -4.91 -5.36 -7.31
C ALA A 43 -5.61 -5.13 -5.96
N GLY A 44 -6.94 -5.07 -5.96
CA GLY A 44 -7.76 -4.95 -4.75
C GLY A 44 -7.60 -6.15 -3.81
N VAL A 45 -7.61 -7.37 -4.35
CA VAL A 45 -7.39 -8.61 -3.57
C VAL A 45 -5.99 -8.63 -2.98
N VAL A 46 -4.95 -8.38 -3.77
CA VAL A 46 -3.56 -8.33 -3.29
C VAL A 46 -3.39 -7.27 -2.20
N SER A 47 -4.00 -6.09 -2.38
CA SER A 47 -3.97 -5.02 -1.37
C SER A 47 -4.70 -5.41 -0.08
N ALA A 48 -5.81 -6.15 -0.17
CA ALA A 48 -6.52 -6.65 1.01
C ALA A 48 -5.68 -7.69 1.77
N VAL A 49 -5.02 -8.62 1.05
CA VAL A 49 -4.09 -9.59 1.64
C VAL A 49 -2.93 -8.88 2.33
N PHE A 50 -2.34 -7.88 1.69
CA PHE A 50 -1.32 -7.03 2.31
C PHE A 50 -1.82 -6.37 3.59
N LEU A 51 -3.00 -5.74 3.56
CA LEU A 51 -3.54 -5.01 4.71
C LEU A 51 -3.77 -5.94 5.91
N VAL A 52 -4.37 -7.10 5.68
CA VAL A 52 -4.58 -8.11 6.72
C VAL A 52 -3.23 -8.57 7.27
N GLY A 53 -2.29 -8.97 6.42
CA GLY A 53 -0.96 -9.41 6.84
C GLY A 53 -0.19 -8.34 7.63
N TYR A 54 -0.24 -7.09 7.19
CA TYR A 54 0.38 -5.95 7.85
C TYR A 54 -0.21 -5.71 9.25
N LEU A 55 -1.54 -5.64 9.35
CA LEU A 55 -2.23 -5.40 10.63
C LEU A 55 -2.04 -6.55 11.60
N THR A 56 -2.12 -7.81 11.14
CA THR A 56 -1.85 -8.98 11.98
C THR A 56 -0.43 -8.95 12.53
N HIS A 57 0.57 -8.69 11.69
CA HIS A 57 1.96 -8.58 12.14
C HIS A 57 2.19 -7.43 13.11
N LYS A 58 1.52 -6.29 12.92
CA LYS A 58 1.55 -5.17 13.86
C LYS A 58 0.89 -5.52 15.19
N ALA A 59 -0.26 -6.19 15.18
CA ALA A 59 -0.94 -6.64 16.38
C ALA A 59 -0.10 -7.67 17.15
N LEU A 60 0.49 -8.66 16.46
CA LEU A 60 1.36 -9.66 17.08
C LEU A 60 2.62 -9.03 17.67
N LYS A 61 3.26 -8.08 16.98
CA LYS A 61 4.38 -7.32 17.57
C LYS A 61 3.95 -6.48 18.77
N GLY A 62 2.80 -5.82 18.70
CA GLY A 62 2.26 -5.06 19.83
C GLY A 62 1.92 -5.93 21.04
N ALA A 63 1.47 -7.18 20.81
CA ALA A 63 1.17 -8.13 21.87
C ALA A 63 2.43 -8.79 22.46
N ALA A 64 3.46 -9.02 21.65
CA ALA A 64 4.74 -9.58 22.08
C ALA A 64 5.64 -8.53 22.77
N ALA A 65 5.51 -7.26 22.37
CA ALA A 65 6.13 -6.13 23.04
C ALA A 65 5.50 -5.95 24.43
N GLY A 66 6.25 -6.26 25.49
CA GLY A 66 5.97 -5.68 26.81
C GLY A 66 5.99 -4.15 26.72
N ALA A 67 5.53 -3.45 27.77
CA ALA A 67 5.26 -2.00 27.80
C ALA A 67 6.42 -1.02 27.46
N GLY A 68 7.51 -1.46 26.83
CA GLY A 68 8.63 -0.65 26.36
C GLY A 68 9.26 -1.07 25.02
N GLU A 69 8.74 -2.06 24.27
CA GLU A 69 9.35 -2.47 22.99
C GLU A 69 8.78 -1.71 21.79
N ALA A 70 9.65 -1.30 20.85
CA ALA A 70 9.26 -0.49 19.72
C ALA A 70 8.40 -1.28 18.71
N ILE A 71 7.09 -0.96 18.66
CA ILE A 71 6.12 -1.48 17.66
C ILE A 71 6.55 -1.11 16.22
N HIS A 72 7.43 -0.13 16.08
CA HIS A 72 7.93 0.41 14.81
C HIS A 72 9.44 0.22 14.68
N THR A 73 9.87 -0.24 13.51
CA THR A 73 11.28 -0.28 13.15
C THR A 73 11.80 1.16 13.04
N GLN A 74 12.92 1.43 13.70
CA GLN A 74 13.56 2.74 13.65
C GLN A 74 14.23 2.95 12.28
N PHE A 75 14.22 4.19 11.80
CA PHE A 75 14.92 4.58 10.58
C PHE A 75 16.35 5.00 10.94
N GLY A 76 17.35 4.37 10.33
CA GLY A 76 18.77 4.60 10.64
C GLY A 76 19.41 5.79 9.93
N GLY A 77 18.68 6.50 9.05
CA GLY A 77 19.23 7.62 8.29
C GLY A 77 19.26 8.93 9.07
N GLU A 78 20.32 9.71 8.86
CA GLU A 78 20.58 10.99 9.54
C GLU A 78 20.55 12.18 8.57
N GLY A 79 20.37 13.41 9.10
CA GLY A 79 20.36 14.63 8.29
C GLY A 79 19.11 14.77 7.40
N ALA A 80 19.27 15.32 6.19
CA ALA A 80 18.16 15.68 5.30
C ALA A 80 17.28 14.48 4.88
N ILE A 81 17.86 13.29 4.72
CA ILE A 81 17.11 12.10 4.30
C ILE A 81 16.07 11.66 5.35
N ARG A 82 16.33 11.95 6.64
CA ARG A 82 15.39 11.70 7.74
C ARG A 82 14.10 12.50 7.55
N VAL A 83 14.21 13.77 7.16
CA VAL A 83 13.04 14.63 6.89
C VAL A 83 12.25 14.09 5.70
N VAL A 84 12.94 13.76 4.61
CA VAL A 84 12.31 13.17 3.41
C VAL A 84 11.54 11.89 3.75
N TYR A 85 12.18 10.99 4.50
CA TYR A 85 11.56 9.74 4.93
C TYR A 85 10.30 9.99 5.77
N TYR A 86 10.36 10.82 6.81
CA TYR A 86 9.21 11.02 7.69
C TYR A 86 8.07 11.78 7.01
N VAL A 87 8.36 12.76 6.14
CA VAL A 87 7.33 13.41 5.33
C VAL A 87 6.60 12.38 4.48
N MET A 88 7.35 11.53 3.76
CA MET A 88 6.79 10.45 2.94
C MET A 88 6.01 9.44 3.78
N LEU A 89 6.52 9.05 4.95
CA LEU A 89 5.86 8.09 5.83
C LEU A 89 4.53 8.66 6.36
N ILE A 90 4.52 9.91 6.82
CA ILE A 90 3.32 10.56 7.34
C ILE A 90 2.25 10.64 6.24
N THR A 91 2.62 11.12 5.05
CA THR A 91 1.68 11.21 3.93
C THR A 91 1.21 9.82 3.50
N HIS A 92 2.10 8.83 3.44
CA HIS A 92 1.73 7.44 3.14
C HIS A 92 0.67 6.92 4.11
N VAL A 93 0.88 7.04 5.42
CA VAL A 93 -0.04 6.51 6.44
C VAL A 93 -1.41 7.19 6.36
N LEU A 94 -1.46 8.53 6.29
CA LEU A 94 -2.72 9.28 6.22
C LEU A 94 -3.53 8.92 4.96
N LEU A 95 -2.85 8.81 3.82
CA LEU A 95 -3.49 8.42 2.56
C LEU A 95 -3.88 6.94 2.57
N ALA A 96 -3.10 6.05 3.17
CA ALA A 96 -3.43 4.63 3.29
C ALA A 96 -4.71 4.41 4.09
N ILE A 97 -4.89 5.12 5.21
CA ILE A 97 -6.13 5.11 6.01
C ILE A 97 -7.31 5.54 5.14
N SER A 98 -7.15 6.60 4.36
CA SER A 98 -8.20 7.09 3.46
C SER A 98 -8.57 6.07 2.38
N ILE A 99 -7.56 5.42 1.78
CA ILE A 99 -7.73 4.41 0.73
C ILE A 99 -8.51 3.18 1.18
N ALA A 100 -8.36 2.78 2.45
CA ALA A 100 -9.12 1.67 3.02
C ALA A 100 -10.65 1.85 2.89
N TYR A 101 -11.14 3.08 2.88
CA TYR A 101 -12.55 3.40 2.61
C TYR A 101 -12.81 3.71 1.12
N LEU A 102 -11.96 4.53 0.50
CA LEU A 102 -12.19 5.06 -0.84
C LEU A 102 -12.17 3.99 -1.94
N VAL A 103 -11.30 2.99 -1.84
CA VAL A 103 -11.18 1.92 -2.85
C VAL A 103 -12.43 1.01 -2.86
N PRO A 104 -12.88 0.44 -1.72
CA PRO A 104 -14.14 -0.32 -1.68
C PRO A 104 -15.33 0.51 -2.17
N ARG A 105 -15.39 1.80 -1.82
CA ARG A 105 -16.45 2.69 -2.31
C ARG A 105 -16.44 2.85 -3.83
N THR A 106 -15.25 2.94 -4.43
CA THR A 106 -15.06 3.05 -5.87
C THR A 106 -15.43 1.75 -6.60
N PHE A 107 -15.12 0.59 -6.00
CA PHE A 107 -15.57 -0.72 -6.50
C PHE A 107 -17.09 -0.88 -6.41
N ALA A 108 -17.72 -0.40 -5.33
CA ALA A 108 -19.16 -0.48 -5.17
C ALA A 108 -19.93 0.21 -6.31
N PHE A 109 -19.42 1.32 -6.85
CA PHE A 109 -20.01 1.95 -8.04
C PHE A 109 -19.88 1.06 -9.29
N ALA A 110 -18.71 0.46 -9.50
CA ALA A 110 -18.49 -0.45 -10.63
C ALA A 110 -19.38 -1.70 -10.57
N PHE A 111 -19.55 -2.29 -9.38
CA PHE A 111 -20.42 -3.47 -9.20
C PHE A 111 -21.91 -3.14 -9.37
N LYS A 112 -22.32 -1.90 -9.06
CA LYS A 112 -23.68 -1.40 -9.32
C LYS A 112 -23.92 -0.98 -10.78
N GLY A 113 -22.90 -1.05 -11.63
CA GLY A 113 -22.98 -0.57 -13.02
C GLY A 113 -22.98 0.96 -13.17
N ASP A 114 -22.77 1.72 -12.08
CA ASP A 114 -22.70 3.19 -12.10
C ASP A 114 -21.31 3.65 -12.56
N PHE A 115 -21.03 3.45 -13.84
CA PHE A 115 -19.72 3.75 -14.43
C PHE A 115 -19.41 5.25 -14.46
N GLU A 116 -20.42 6.12 -14.48
CA GLU A 116 -20.20 7.57 -14.43
C GLU A 116 -19.63 7.99 -13.08
N ARG A 117 -20.25 7.56 -11.97
CA ARG A 117 -19.70 7.84 -10.64
C ARG A 117 -18.38 7.11 -10.40
N HIS A 118 -18.26 5.86 -10.85
CA HIS A 118 -16.99 5.13 -10.79
C HIS A 118 -15.86 5.91 -11.45
N LYS A 119 -16.04 6.40 -12.68
CA LYS A 119 -15.04 7.22 -13.39
C LYS A 119 -14.67 8.50 -12.64
N LYS A 120 -15.67 9.21 -12.10
CA LYS A 120 -15.45 10.46 -11.33
C LYS A 120 -14.61 10.20 -10.08
N TRP A 121 -14.92 9.14 -9.34
CA TRP A 121 -14.18 8.74 -8.15
C TRP A 121 -12.79 8.21 -8.48
N ALA A 122 -12.70 7.32 -9.47
CA ALA A 122 -11.44 6.70 -9.87
C ALA A 122 -10.37 7.73 -10.27
N ARG A 123 -10.73 8.87 -10.88
CA ARG A 123 -9.76 9.93 -11.21
C ARG A 123 -9.03 10.51 -9.99
N VAL A 124 -9.66 10.49 -8.82
CA VAL A 124 -9.06 10.98 -7.56
C VAL A 124 -8.48 9.81 -6.76
N VAL A 125 -9.21 8.71 -6.66
CA VAL A 125 -8.82 7.56 -5.83
C VAL A 125 -7.64 6.80 -6.42
N PHE A 126 -7.56 6.68 -7.76
CA PHE A 126 -6.47 5.95 -8.42
C PHE A 126 -5.08 6.54 -8.12
N PRO A 127 -4.80 7.85 -8.31
CA PRO A 127 -3.47 8.39 -8.02
C PRO A 127 -3.10 8.28 -6.53
N ILE A 128 -4.07 8.43 -5.61
CA ILE A 128 -3.82 8.25 -4.18
C ILE A 128 -3.46 6.80 -3.88
N TRP A 129 -4.23 5.84 -4.39
CA TRP A 129 -3.96 4.42 -4.18
C TRP A 129 -2.63 4.00 -4.80
N TYR A 130 -2.31 4.53 -5.97
CA TYR A 130 -1.03 4.29 -6.65
C TYR A 130 0.14 4.83 -5.83
N TYR A 131 0.02 6.08 -5.34
CA TYR A 131 1.02 6.70 -4.46
C TYR A 131 1.28 5.84 -3.22
N VAL A 132 0.22 5.41 -2.52
CA VAL A 132 0.33 4.56 -1.33
C VAL A 132 1.01 3.23 -1.66
N SER A 133 0.66 2.60 -2.78
CA SER A 133 1.26 1.32 -3.18
C SER A 133 2.75 1.44 -3.46
N VAL A 134 3.18 2.46 -4.21
CA VAL A 134 4.61 2.70 -4.49
C VAL A 134 5.38 3.06 -3.22
N THR A 135 4.84 3.98 -2.42
CA THR A 135 5.50 4.43 -1.18
C THR A 135 5.58 3.31 -0.14
N GLY A 136 4.65 2.35 -0.12
CA GLY A 136 4.74 1.17 0.73
C GLY A 136 5.98 0.30 0.43
N VAL A 137 6.34 0.17 -0.85
CA VAL A 137 7.58 -0.47 -1.27
C VAL A 137 8.78 0.36 -0.82
N LEU A 138 8.75 1.68 -1.03
CA LEU A 138 9.85 2.57 -0.62
C LEU A 138 10.08 2.55 0.89
N VAL A 139 9.03 2.51 1.72
CA VAL A 139 9.17 2.38 3.18
C VAL A 139 10.01 1.14 3.55
N TYR A 140 9.80 0.01 2.87
CA TYR A 140 10.62 -1.18 3.06
C TYR A 140 12.10 -0.94 2.70
N PHE A 141 12.36 -0.36 1.53
CA PHE A 141 13.75 -0.08 1.12
C PHE A 141 14.45 0.88 2.07
N PHE A 142 13.78 1.97 2.49
CA PHE A 142 14.32 2.92 3.46
C PHE A 142 14.68 2.25 4.78
N LEU A 143 13.82 1.38 5.31
CA LEU A 143 14.00 0.76 6.62
C LEU A 143 14.92 -0.46 6.65
N TYR A 144 15.00 -1.23 5.56
CA TYR A 144 15.66 -2.55 5.59
C TYR A 144 16.83 -2.69 4.62
N GLN A 145 16.98 -1.80 3.63
CA GLN A 145 17.99 -1.95 2.58
C GLN A 145 18.95 -0.75 2.52
N TRP A 146 18.43 0.47 2.53
CA TRP A 146 19.25 1.68 2.32
C TRP A 146 19.75 2.31 3.62
N TRP A 147 18.90 2.39 4.65
CA TRP A 147 19.26 2.92 5.97
C TRP A 147 18.74 2.04 7.10
N PRO A 148 19.16 0.76 7.15
CA PRO A 148 18.83 -0.09 8.28
C PRO A 148 19.39 0.52 9.57
N ALA A 149 18.56 0.57 10.62
CA ALA A 149 19.05 0.92 11.95
C ALA A 149 20.08 -0.13 12.41
N ALA A 150 21.11 0.31 13.14
CA ALA A 150 22.05 -0.60 13.79
C ALA A 150 21.26 -1.55 14.72
N LYS A 151 21.58 -2.85 14.65
CA LYS A 151 20.97 -3.88 15.49
C LYS A 151 21.42 -3.77 16.94
#